data_AF-A0A9D7TTJ5-F1
#
_entry.id   AF-A0A9D7TTJ5-F1
#
_cell.length_a   1.000
_cell.length_b   1.000
_cell.length_c   1.000
_cell.angle_alpha   90.00
_cell.angle_beta   90.00
_cell.angle_gamma   90.00
#
_symmetry.space_group_name_H-M   'P 1'
#
loop_
_entity.id
_entity.type
_entity.pdbx_description
1 polymer ?
#
loop_
_entity_poly.entity_id
_entity_poly.type
_entity_poly.pdbx_seq_one_letter_code
_entity_poly.pdbx_strand_id
1 'polypeptide(L)'
;MKGRILFSLFLIFFFSGLHAQSIKSYENFDDLAKDNFKNNDTTYVINFWATWCKPCVKELPFFEAFKQKVSDEKIKIILVSLDFKNQVESHLLPFLKKNKYSSETLVLTDKDYK
;
A
#
# COMPACT_ATOMS: atom_id res chain seq x y z
N MET A 1 -11.07 -36.19 -39.05
CA MET A 1 -11.84 -35.19 -38.29
C MET A 1 -11.57 -35.31 -36.79
N LYS A 2 -10.39 -34.90 -36.30
CA LYS A 2 -10.03 -34.87 -34.87
C LYS A 2 -9.04 -33.73 -34.68
N GLY A 3 -9.53 -32.49 -34.57
CA GLY A 3 -8.63 -31.33 -34.59
C GLY A 3 -9.28 -29.98 -34.33
N ARG A 4 -10.39 -29.93 -33.58
CA ARG A 4 -11.07 -28.67 -33.26
C ARG A 4 -11.36 -28.45 -31.77
N ILE A 5 -10.89 -29.34 -30.88
CA ILE A 5 -11.19 -29.25 -29.44
C ILE A 5 -9.98 -28.73 -28.62
N LEU A 6 -8.76 -28.73 -29.18
CA LEU A 6 -7.57 -28.32 -28.42
C LEU A 6 -7.38 -26.81 -28.27
N PHE A 7 -8.09 -25.97 -29.04
CA PHE A 7 -7.89 -24.51 -29.01
C PHE A 7 -8.78 -23.78 -27.98
N SER A 8 -9.83 -24.43 -27.46
CA SER A 8 -10.75 -23.80 -26.49
C SER A 8 -10.30 -23.86 -25.04
N LEU A 9 -9.29 -24.67 -24.68
CA LEU A 9 -8.86 -24.82 -23.28
C LEU A 9 -7.82 -23.78 -22.84
N PHE A 10 -7.16 -23.07 -23.76
CA PHE A 10 -6.15 -22.06 -23.42
C PHE A 10 -6.73 -20.68 -23.11
N LEU A 11 -7.99 -20.42 -23.49
CA LEU A 11 -8.64 -19.12 -23.32
C LEU A 11 -9.25 -18.89 -21.93
N ILE A 12 -9.32 -19.93 -21.08
CA ILE A 12 -9.92 -19.84 -19.74
C ILE A 12 -8.87 -19.45 -18.67
N PHE A 13 -7.57 -19.62 -18.95
CA PHE A 13 -6.53 -19.39 -17.94
C PHE A 13 -6.10 -17.92 -17.78
N PHE A 14 -6.57 -17.01 -18.64
CA PHE A 14 -6.09 -15.61 -18.64
C PHE A 14 -7.01 -14.63 -17.90
N PHE A 15 -8.13 -15.08 -17.33
CA PHE A 15 -9.13 -14.17 -16.72
C PHE A 15 -8.97 -13.94 -15.22
N SER A 16 -8.02 -14.58 -14.55
CA SER A 16 -7.84 -14.52 -13.10
C SER A 16 -6.77 -13.49 -12.70
N GLY A 17 -7.06 -12.19 -12.86
CA GLY A 17 -6.03 -11.19 -12.55
C GLY A 17 -6.45 -9.73 -12.40
N LEU A 18 -7.71 -9.44 -12.11
CA LEU A 18 -8.09 -8.09 -11.64
C LEU A 18 -8.33 -8.16 -10.13
N HIS A 19 -7.26 -8.23 -9.35
CA HIS A 19 -7.34 -7.95 -7.93
C HIS A 19 -7.35 -6.43 -7.76
N ALA A 20 -8.54 -5.85 -7.61
CA ALA A 20 -8.64 -4.48 -7.08
C ALA A 20 -8.20 -4.54 -5.62
N GLN A 21 -6.92 -4.29 -5.37
CA GLN A 21 -6.40 -4.17 -4.01
C GLN A 21 -6.98 -2.90 -3.41
N SER A 22 -8.01 -3.04 -2.57
CA SER A 22 -8.51 -1.94 -1.76
C SER A 22 -7.45 -1.59 -0.72
N ILE A 23 -7.15 -0.29 -0.58
CA ILE A 23 -6.23 0.20 0.44
C ILE A 23 -6.93 0.15 1.81
N LYS A 24 -6.24 -0.31 2.85
CA LYS A 24 -6.82 -0.31 4.21
C LYS A 24 -6.89 1.12 4.73
N SER A 25 -8.05 1.52 5.21
CA SER A 25 -8.29 2.84 5.80
C SER A 25 -8.77 2.71 7.23
N TYR A 26 -8.23 3.55 8.12
CA TYR A 26 -8.53 3.60 9.54
C TYR A 26 -9.02 5.00 9.91
N GLU A 27 -10.03 5.09 10.77
CA GLU A 27 -10.59 6.39 11.21
C GLU A 27 -9.91 6.90 12.50
N ASN A 28 -9.06 6.09 13.14
CA ASN A 28 -8.27 6.48 14.32
C ASN A 28 -6.96 5.68 14.38
N PHE A 29 -5.98 6.22 15.11
CA PHE A 29 -4.66 5.58 15.24
C PHE A 29 -4.69 4.28 16.06
N ASP A 30 -5.56 4.16 17.06
CA ASP A 30 -5.59 2.97 17.94
C ASP A 30 -5.96 1.70 17.17
N ASP A 31 -6.96 1.77 16.30
CA ASP A 31 -7.35 0.66 15.43
C ASP A 31 -6.26 0.32 14.41
N LEU A 32 -5.63 1.34 13.82
CA LEU A 32 -4.49 1.16 12.92
C LEU A 32 -3.35 0.43 13.64
N ALA A 33 -3.00 0.88 14.85
CA ALA A 33 -1.92 0.32 15.63
C ALA A 33 -2.21 -1.11 16.07
N LYS A 34 -3.40 -1.36 16.61
CA LYS A 34 -3.84 -2.70 17.04
C LYS A 34 -3.78 -3.72 15.92
N ASP A 35 -4.19 -3.33 14.71
CA ASP A 35 -4.25 -4.25 13.57
C ASP A 35 -2.87 -4.54 12.99
N ASN A 36 -1.97 -3.54 12.92
CA ASN A 36 -0.75 -3.62 12.14
C ASN A 36 0.53 -3.78 12.98
N PHE A 37 0.54 -3.32 14.23
CA PHE A 37 1.71 -3.37 15.12
C PHE A 37 1.52 -4.46 16.17
N LYS A 38 2.40 -5.47 16.14
CA LYS A 38 2.34 -6.60 17.05
C LYS A 38 3.46 -6.48 18.07
N ASN A 39 3.19 -6.92 19.30
CA ASN A 39 4.21 -7.02 20.33
C ASN A 39 5.05 -8.29 20.07
N ASN A 40 6.04 -8.14 19.20
CA ASN A 40 7.02 -9.16 18.83
C ASN A 40 8.38 -8.50 18.57
N ASP A 41 9.32 -9.24 18.01
CA ASP A 41 10.68 -8.78 17.72
C ASP A 41 10.82 -8.00 16.39
N THR A 42 9.70 -7.56 15.79
CA THR A 42 9.70 -6.72 14.59
C THR A 42 9.87 -5.25 14.97
N THR A 43 10.87 -4.59 14.39
CA THR A 43 11.00 -3.12 14.46
C THR A 43 10.17 -2.48 13.36
N TYR A 44 9.36 -1.49 13.71
CA TYR A 44 8.51 -0.77 12.77
C TYR A 44 9.05 0.65 12.54
N VAL A 45 9.25 1.02 11.28
CA VAL A 45 9.53 2.39 10.85
C VAL A 45 8.30 2.93 10.15
N ILE A 46 7.66 3.91 10.78
CA ILE A 46 6.38 4.46 10.32
C ILE A 46 6.64 5.86 9.79
N ASN A 47 6.25 6.11 8.54
CA ASN A 47 6.31 7.44 7.93
C ASN A 47 4.89 7.93 7.66
N PHE A 48 4.51 9.01 8.32
CA PHE A 48 3.25 9.70 8.06
C PHE A 48 3.46 10.75 6.97
N TRP A 49 2.66 10.69 5.92
CA TRP A 49 2.79 11.56 4.76
C TRP A 49 1.45 11.81 4.10
N ALA A 50 1.39 12.72 3.14
CA ALA A 50 0.22 12.91 2.29
C ALA A 50 0.64 13.40 0.91
N THR A 51 -0.19 13.18 -0.13
CA THR A 51 0.14 13.60 -1.50
C THR A 51 0.33 15.11 -1.64
N TRP A 52 -0.33 15.90 -0.79
CA TRP A 52 -0.19 17.36 -0.74
C TRP A 52 1.02 17.83 0.07
N CYS A 53 1.67 16.95 0.86
CA CYS A 53 2.91 17.27 1.57
C CYS A 53 4.12 17.09 0.65
N LYS A 54 4.50 18.17 -0.06
CA LYS A 54 5.66 18.17 -0.98
C LYS A 54 6.98 17.65 -0.37
N PRO A 55 7.42 18.08 0.83
CA PRO A 55 8.66 17.54 1.40
C PRO A 55 8.53 16.05 1.74
N CYS A 56 7.41 15.62 2.33
CA CYS A 56 7.16 14.20 2.63
C CYS A 56 7.24 13.32 1.36
N VAL A 57 6.63 13.77 0.25
CA VAL A 57 6.68 13.07 -1.04
C VAL A 57 8.11 12.92 -1.57
N LYS A 58 8.97 13.93 -1.37
CA LYS A 58 10.39 13.85 -1.76
C LYS A 58 11.17 12.83 -0.93
N GLU A 59 10.69 12.47 0.25
CA GLU A 59 11.34 11.52 1.16
C GLU A 59 10.99 10.05 0.83
N LEU A 60 9.82 9.79 0.22
CA LEU A 60 9.35 8.42 -0.05
C LEU A 60 10.34 7.52 -0.81
N PRO A 61 11.08 8.00 -1.84
CA PRO A 61 12.06 7.17 -2.52
C PRO A 61 13.18 6.64 -1.61
N PHE A 62 13.52 7.38 -0.55
CA PHE A 62 14.52 6.96 0.42
C PHE A 62 13.99 5.85 1.34
N PHE A 63 12.71 5.90 1.71
CA PHE A 63 12.06 4.82 2.46
C PHE A 63 11.95 3.54 1.63
N GLU A 64 11.62 3.65 0.33
CA GLU A 64 11.62 2.50 -0.58
C GLU A 64 13.01 1.88 -0.74
N ALA A 65 14.04 2.72 -0.93
CA ALA A 65 15.41 2.25 -1.00
C ALA A 65 15.87 1.61 0.32
N PHE A 66 15.46 2.17 1.46
CA PHE A 66 15.77 1.61 2.77
C PHE A 66 15.09 0.25 2.96
N LYS A 67 13.81 0.12 2.61
CA LYS A 67 13.08 -1.16 2.65
C LYS A 67 13.82 -2.26 1.89
N GLN A 68 14.37 -1.95 0.71
CA GLN A 68 15.14 -2.92 -0.09
C GLN A 68 16.44 -3.35 0.61
N LYS A 69 17.07 -2.46 1.39
CA LYS A 69 18.32 -2.77 2.10
C LYS A 69 18.10 -3.65 3.33
N VAL A 70 16.95 -3.51 3.99
CA VAL A 70 16.64 -4.24 5.24
C VAL A 70 15.67 -5.39 5.03
N SER A 71 15.49 -5.87 3.79
CA SER A 71 14.47 -6.87 3.45
C SER A 71 14.65 -8.21 4.17
N ASP A 72 15.89 -8.54 4.55
CA ASP A 72 16.25 -9.77 5.24
C ASP A 72 16.26 -9.62 6.77
N GLU A 73 15.97 -8.41 7.27
CA GLU A 73 15.90 -8.08 8.68
C GLU A 73 14.45 -8.08 9.19
N LYS A 74 14.27 -8.14 10.52
CA LYS A 74 12.95 -8.01 11.16
C LYS A 74 12.51 -6.55 11.25
N ILE A 75 12.62 -5.82 10.13
CA ILE A 75 12.26 -4.40 10.02
C ILE A 75 11.12 -4.24 9.02
N LYS A 76 10.04 -3.58 9.42
CA LYS A 76 8.92 -3.24 8.54
C LYS A 76 8.81 -1.74 8.34
N ILE A 77 8.79 -1.32 7.07
CA ILE A 77 8.55 0.07 6.67
C ILE A 77 7.07 0.20 6.29
N ILE A 78 6.36 1.12 6.95
CA ILE A 78 4.93 1.36 6.73
C ILE A 78 4.72 2.83 6.39
N LEU A 79 4.11 3.08 5.23
CA LEU A 79 3.77 4.43 4.78
C LEU A 79 2.31 4.71 5.14
N VAL A 80 2.08 5.61 6.10
CA VAL A 80 0.73 5.99 6.53
C VAL A 80 0.33 7.29 5.84
N SER A 81 -0.59 7.17 4.89
CA SER A 81 -1.18 8.30 4.20
C SER A 81 -2.19 9.03 5.09
N LEU A 82 -2.04 10.34 5.18
CA LEU A 82 -2.93 11.31 5.83
C LEU A 82 -3.75 12.11 4.80
N ASP A 83 -3.81 11.65 3.54
CA ASP A 83 -4.74 12.19 2.57
C ASP A 83 -6.18 12.14 3.10
N PHE A 84 -6.93 13.22 2.87
CA PHE A 84 -8.31 13.30 3.31
C PHE A 84 -9.14 12.17 2.67
N LYS A 85 -10.18 11.72 3.36
CA LYS A 85 -11.05 10.62 2.89
C LYS A 85 -11.57 10.82 1.46
N ASN A 86 -11.92 12.05 1.09
CA ASN A 86 -12.39 12.40 -0.25
C ASN A 86 -11.26 12.53 -1.31
N GLN A 87 -9.99 12.51 -0.89
CA GLN A 87 -8.80 12.56 -1.75
C GLN A 87 -8.15 11.19 -1.98
N VAL A 88 -8.53 10.15 -1.22
CA VAL A 88 -7.97 8.80 -1.38
C VAL A 88 -8.10 8.31 -2.84
N GLU A 89 -9.32 8.30 -3.38
CA GLU A 89 -9.59 7.82 -4.74
C GLU A 89 -9.03 8.75 -5.82
N SER A 90 -9.09 10.06 -5.59
CA SER A 90 -8.78 11.07 -6.62
C SER A 90 -7.31 11.47 -6.67
N HIS A 91 -6.56 11.30 -5.59
CA HIS A 91 -5.17 11.75 -5.47
C HIS A 91 -4.24 10.61 -5.05
N LEU A 92 -4.52 9.95 -3.93
CA LEU A 92 -3.63 8.93 -3.37
C LEU A 92 -3.48 7.71 -4.31
N LEU A 93 -4.58 7.08 -4.72
CA LEU A 93 -4.50 5.88 -5.56
C LEU A 93 -3.81 6.15 -6.92
N PRO A 94 -4.13 7.24 -7.65
CA PRO A 94 -3.38 7.62 -8.85
C PRO A 94 -1.90 7.85 -8.58
N PHE A 95 -1.56 8.50 -7.47
CA PHE A 95 -0.18 8.76 -7.09
C PHE A 95 0.59 7.45 -6.80
N LEU A 96 0.01 6.52 -6.04
CA LEU A 96 0.62 5.21 -5.77
C LEU A 96 0.83 4.41 -7.07
N LYS A 97 -0.19 4.38 -7.94
CA LYS A 97 -0.13 3.69 -9.24
C LYS A 97 0.97 4.26 -10.14
N LYS A 98 1.16 5.59 -10.13
CA LYS A 98 2.18 6.28 -10.92
C LYS A 98 3.60 5.96 -10.42
N ASN A 99 3.80 5.95 -9.10
CA ASN A 99 5.13 5.84 -8.50
C ASN A 99 5.58 4.40 -8.23
N LYS A 100 4.67 3.40 -8.30
CA LYS A 100 4.98 1.96 -8.19
C LYS A 100 5.72 1.57 -6.90
N TYR A 101 5.35 2.18 -5.78
CA TYR A 101 5.95 1.86 -4.49
C TYR A 101 5.64 0.42 -4.05
N SER A 102 6.62 -0.21 -3.42
CA SER A 102 6.52 -1.57 -2.93
C SER A 102 6.09 -1.63 -1.47
N SER A 103 6.28 -0.56 -0.69
CA SER A 103 5.94 -0.52 0.73
C SER A 103 4.44 -0.61 0.98
N GLU A 104 4.08 -1.24 2.09
CA GLU A 104 2.70 -1.27 2.55
C GLU A 104 2.25 0.16 2.83
N THR A 105 1.16 0.57 2.18
CA THR A 105 0.54 1.88 2.40
C THR A 105 -0.79 1.69 3.13
N LEU A 106 -0.94 2.36 4.27
CA LEU A 106 -2.19 2.42 5.04
C LEU A 106 -2.75 3.84 4.94
N VAL A 107 -4.06 4.01 5.05
CA VAL A 107 -4.70 5.33 5.14
C VAL A 107 -5.17 5.55 6.57
N LEU A 108 -4.88 6.72 7.11
CA LEU A 108 -5.40 7.19 8.39
C LEU A 108 -6.21 8.48 8.14
N THR A 109 -7.53 8.39 8.29
CA THR A 109 -8.47 9.51 8.12
C THR A 109 -8.93 10.07 9.46
N ASP A 110 -8.01 10.12 10.43
CA ASP A 110 -8.29 10.54 11.80
C ASP A 110 -8.84 11.97 11.85
N LYS A 111 -10.02 12.13 12.45
CA LYS A 111 -10.70 13.43 12.61
C LYS A 111 -10.43 14.07 13.97
N ASP A 112 -9.81 13.34 14.89
CA ASP A 112 -9.62 13.71 16.29
C ASP A 112 -8.22 14.29 16.57
N TYR A 113 -7.50 14.74 15.53
CA TYR A 113 -6.29 15.57 15.69
C TYR A 113 -6.65 16.87 16.43
N LYS A 114 -6.51 16.84 17.75
CA LYS A 114 -6.53 18.01 18.63
C LYS A 114 -5.19 18.74 18.59
#